data_AF-A0A1F9S5Q6-F1
#
_entry.id   AF-A0A1F9S5Q6-F1
#
_cell.length_a   1.000
_cell.length_b   1.000
_cell.length_c   1.000
_cell.angle_alpha   90.00
_cell.angle_beta   90.00
_cell.angle_gamma   90.00
#
_symmetry.space_group_name_H-M   'P 1'
#
loop_
_entity.id
_entity.type
_entity.pdbx_description
1 polymer ?
#
loop_
_entity_poly.entity_id
_entity_poly.type
_entity_poly.pdbx_seq_one_letter_code
_entity_poly.pdbx_strand_id
1 'polypeptide(L)'
;MIAVLAALAGVLAPWPAHSEGVTYELTQVLKTTRGTRRMAFGPGASLVSFGDGRTLTLWDVEKGTQLGAFDAASGRIRAVAVAPNGKTLAAASDDRNVTVIELGTGRALQTLEGIAKGAGAVAFSPDNGTVASGDDGGNIDLFSAKFGKAQGKLKGHEGRILALAFSPDGAGLISASDDKSVRLWDVVGRKERRNLSESQSRYGDITAVAFSAASDVFAMGLTEVKSNDSNRRSRAGPPSWNYLVKLRSASTGDEVATLSGHSQEIVAVAVDGGGRLAASGSKDRTIRLWDAERKSEVASFPQDSDVLAVALSRDGRWLAGLANNGSLSVWELKGLKPLAVAALPKNTRVGVQRAAAEADLTPALPPSPVLAKYKSPLHEDDFALVIGIENYNSIPKADNAERDAAAVVTHMEALGVPRRNIIHLAGPQASYTSFKKYLESWLPKNVKSTSRVFFFYSGHGAPDPKTGEAFLVPWDGDPAFLSDTAFPVKRLYKSLAALPAKEVIVALDACFSGAGGRSVLAQGARPLVNKVDIDKSPAFGRIALLTAASANEITSSVPDAYHGMFTYFLLKGLNGEAKDKSGNITTQSLFDYLGPHVQDEARRQNREQTPTYNSDQTVGLR
;
A
#
# COMPACT_ATOMS: atom_id res chain seq x y z
N MET A 1 -35.56 -14.63 -46.43
CA MET A 1 -34.16 -14.17 -46.32
C MET A 1 -34.17 -12.72 -46.79
N ILE A 2 -33.56 -11.79 -46.03
CA ILE A 2 -34.03 -10.39 -45.85
C ILE A 2 -35.19 -10.32 -44.81
N ALA A 3 -35.26 -9.23 -44.04
CA ALA A 3 -35.89 -9.13 -42.71
C ALA A 3 -37.15 -8.26 -42.65
N VAL A 4 -38.12 -8.62 -41.77
CA VAL A 4 -39.33 -7.86 -41.41
C VAL A 4 -39.79 -8.18 -39.96
N LEU A 5 -39.76 -7.16 -39.09
CA LEU A 5 -40.74 -6.66 -38.09
C LEU A 5 -41.62 -7.56 -37.14
N ALA A 6 -41.52 -7.24 -35.84
CA ALA A 6 -42.55 -6.70 -34.91
C ALA A 6 -43.77 -7.50 -34.33
N ALA A 7 -43.79 -7.54 -32.98
CA ALA A 7 -44.86 -7.06 -32.04
C ALA A 7 -46.11 -7.91 -31.62
N LEU A 8 -46.65 -7.52 -30.43
CA LEU A 8 -47.92 -7.89 -29.74
C LEU A 8 -47.95 -9.25 -28.99
N ALA A 9 -48.63 -9.48 -27.85
CA ALA A 9 -49.19 -8.68 -26.73
C ALA A 9 -49.67 -9.67 -25.61
N GLY A 10 -49.97 -9.34 -24.33
CA GLY A 10 -49.77 -8.12 -23.53
C GLY A 10 -50.67 -8.06 -22.25
N VAL A 11 -50.32 -7.18 -21.29
CA VAL A 11 -51.18 -6.51 -20.28
C VAL A 11 -51.65 -7.23 -18.99
N LEU A 12 -51.10 -6.81 -17.83
CA LEU A 12 -51.79 -6.18 -16.68
C LEU A 12 -50.76 -5.56 -15.71
N ALA A 13 -51.10 -4.47 -15.01
CA ALA A 13 -50.18 -3.62 -14.22
C ALA A 13 -50.80 -3.28 -12.83
N PRO A 14 -50.24 -2.38 -11.98
CA PRO A 14 -48.84 -1.95 -11.76
C PRO A 14 -48.41 -2.04 -10.26
N TRP A 15 -47.11 -2.17 -9.97
CA TRP A 15 -46.51 -1.76 -8.67
C TRP A 15 -45.17 -1.04 -8.94
N PRO A 16 -44.88 0.13 -8.33
CA PRO A 16 -43.69 0.92 -8.64
C PRO A 16 -42.47 0.43 -7.86
N ALA A 17 -41.62 -0.38 -8.49
CA ALA A 17 -40.24 -0.58 -8.06
C ALA A 17 -39.33 0.36 -8.85
N HIS A 18 -38.83 1.42 -8.19
CA HIS A 18 -37.78 2.26 -8.75
C HIS A 18 -36.45 1.49 -8.80
N SER A 19 -36.25 0.77 -9.88
CA SER A 19 -34.92 0.38 -10.36
C SER A 19 -34.82 0.84 -11.81
N GLU A 20 -34.35 2.06 -12.03
CA GLU A 20 -33.83 2.43 -13.36
C GLU A 20 -32.69 1.46 -13.66
N GLY A 21 -32.90 0.59 -14.66
CA GLY A 21 -31.99 -0.48 -14.99
C GLY A 21 -30.73 0.08 -15.62
N VAL A 22 -29.77 0.51 -14.80
CA VAL A 22 -28.40 0.76 -15.24
C VAL A 22 -27.80 -0.58 -15.67
N THR A 23 -27.83 -0.87 -16.96
CA THR A 23 -27.08 -1.98 -17.55
C THR A 23 -25.60 -1.67 -17.43
N TYR A 24 -24.96 -2.26 -16.42
CA TYR A 24 -23.51 -2.23 -16.26
C TYR A 24 -22.87 -3.02 -17.40
N GLU A 25 -22.11 -2.35 -18.26
CA GLU A 25 -21.37 -3.02 -19.33
C GLU A 25 -20.29 -3.92 -18.72
N LEU A 26 -20.39 -5.22 -19.03
CA LEU A 26 -19.46 -6.24 -18.59
C LEU A 26 -18.14 -6.05 -19.35
N THR A 27 -17.15 -5.45 -18.68
CA THR A 27 -15.87 -5.09 -19.30
C THR A 27 -15.17 -6.33 -19.86
N GLN A 28 -15.22 -7.46 -19.14
CA GLN A 28 -14.66 -8.71 -19.65
C GLN A 28 -15.23 -9.97 -18.97
N VAL A 29 -15.28 -11.07 -19.73
CA VAL A 29 -15.44 -12.44 -19.22
C VAL A 29 -14.22 -13.27 -19.60
N LEU A 30 -13.54 -13.79 -18.60
CA LEU A 30 -12.40 -14.69 -18.75
C LEU A 30 -12.83 -16.09 -18.37
N LYS A 31 -12.51 -17.08 -19.21
CA LYS A 31 -12.73 -18.50 -18.90
C LYS A 31 -11.49 -19.05 -18.21
N THR A 32 -11.59 -19.35 -16.93
CA THR A 32 -10.55 -20.05 -16.17
C THR A 32 -10.70 -21.57 -16.33
N THR A 33 -9.75 -22.34 -15.80
CA THR A 33 -9.89 -23.79 -15.69
C THR A 33 -10.96 -24.15 -14.65
N ARG A 34 -11.73 -25.22 -14.92
CA ARG A 34 -12.80 -25.69 -14.02
C ARG A 34 -12.25 -25.94 -12.60
N GLY A 35 -13.02 -25.50 -11.60
CA GLY A 35 -12.68 -25.67 -10.19
C GLY A 35 -11.97 -24.48 -9.54
N THR A 36 -11.91 -23.30 -10.18
CA THR A 36 -11.42 -22.06 -9.54
C THR A 36 -12.40 -21.62 -8.44
N ARG A 37 -11.93 -21.40 -7.20
CA ARG A 37 -12.81 -21.20 -6.00
C ARG A 37 -12.60 -19.89 -5.23
N ARG A 38 -11.50 -19.18 -5.43
CA ARG A 38 -11.13 -17.95 -4.71
C ARG A 38 -10.30 -17.02 -5.59
N MET A 39 -10.28 -15.74 -5.23
CA MET A 39 -9.51 -14.68 -5.89
C MET A 39 -8.96 -13.68 -4.88
N ALA A 40 -7.97 -12.88 -5.30
CA ALA A 40 -7.58 -11.63 -4.65
C ALA A 40 -7.03 -10.64 -5.69
N PHE A 41 -7.33 -9.34 -5.54
CA PHE A 41 -6.67 -8.29 -6.32
C PHE A 41 -5.23 -8.07 -5.83
N GLY A 42 -4.34 -7.84 -6.79
CA GLY A 42 -2.99 -7.29 -6.57
C GLY A 42 -2.88 -5.85 -7.11
N PRO A 43 -1.66 -5.30 -7.16
CA PRO A 43 -1.41 -3.94 -7.62
C PRO A 43 -1.57 -3.84 -9.14
N GLY A 44 -1.69 -2.62 -9.67
CA GLY A 44 -1.70 -2.36 -11.11
C GLY A 44 -2.78 -3.13 -11.87
N ALA A 45 -3.97 -3.26 -11.29
CA ALA A 45 -5.07 -4.08 -11.83
C ALA A 45 -4.67 -5.54 -12.12
N SER A 46 -3.82 -6.14 -11.28
CA SER A 46 -3.57 -7.59 -11.31
C SER A 46 -4.64 -8.34 -10.52
N LEU A 47 -5.01 -9.55 -10.95
CA LEU A 47 -5.86 -10.46 -10.18
C LEU A 47 -5.20 -11.83 -10.06
N VAL A 48 -5.23 -12.43 -8.88
CA VAL A 48 -4.83 -13.83 -8.67
C VAL A 48 -6.06 -14.69 -8.39
N SER A 49 -6.11 -15.88 -8.98
CA SER A 49 -7.17 -16.87 -8.78
C SER A 49 -6.58 -18.29 -8.63
N PHE A 50 -7.24 -19.19 -7.89
CA PHE A 50 -6.79 -20.60 -7.81
C PHE A 50 -7.90 -21.65 -7.86
N GLY A 51 -7.49 -22.83 -8.35
CA GLY A 51 -8.30 -24.03 -8.59
C GLY A 51 -8.45 -24.98 -7.39
N ASP A 52 -9.13 -26.10 -7.64
CA ASP A 52 -9.22 -27.29 -6.76
C ASP A 52 -7.88 -28.03 -6.58
N GLY A 53 -6.77 -27.46 -7.05
CA GLY A 53 -5.43 -28.03 -7.07
C GLY A 53 -4.39 -27.11 -6.43
N ARG A 54 -3.15 -27.25 -6.86
CA ARG A 54 -1.96 -26.65 -6.23
C ARG A 54 -1.38 -25.42 -6.96
N THR A 55 -2.10 -24.93 -7.96
CA THR A 55 -1.63 -23.94 -8.94
C THR A 55 -2.40 -22.61 -8.80
N LEU A 56 -1.65 -21.50 -8.80
CA LEU A 56 -2.16 -20.14 -8.89
C LEU A 56 -2.12 -19.66 -10.34
N THR A 57 -3.11 -18.85 -10.73
CA THR A 57 -3.14 -18.15 -12.02
C THR A 57 -3.18 -16.65 -11.78
N LEU A 58 -2.27 -15.93 -12.44
CA LEU A 58 -2.16 -14.47 -12.40
C LEU A 58 -2.73 -13.88 -13.70
N TRP A 59 -3.52 -12.82 -13.57
CA TRP A 59 -4.23 -12.14 -14.65
C TRP A 59 -3.91 -10.65 -14.63
N ASP A 60 -3.76 -10.05 -15.81
CA ASP A 60 -3.87 -8.61 -16.05
C ASP A 60 -5.34 -8.31 -16.28
N VAL A 61 -5.95 -7.43 -15.48
CA VAL A 61 -7.40 -7.13 -15.56
C VAL A 61 -7.70 -6.08 -16.62
N GLU A 62 -6.82 -5.10 -16.84
CA GLU A 62 -7.03 -4.06 -17.85
C GLU A 62 -6.89 -4.60 -19.28
N LYS A 63 -6.05 -5.62 -19.49
CA LYS A 63 -5.92 -6.34 -20.77
C LYS A 63 -6.75 -7.63 -20.81
N GLY A 64 -7.17 -8.13 -19.64
CA GLY A 64 -7.81 -9.43 -19.45
C GLY A 64 -7.02 -10.60 -20.02
N THR A 65 -5.70 -10.59 -19.83
CA THR A 65 -4.81 -11.66 -20.28
C THR A 65 -4.24 -12.41 -19.09
N GLN A 66 -4.12 -13.73 -19.23
CA GLN A 66 -3.36 -14.52 -18.26
C GLN A 66 -1.88 -14.15 -18.37
N LEU A 67 -1.30 -13.61 -17.29
CA LEU A 67 0.11 -13.29 -17.19
C LEU A 67 0.97 -14.52 -16.93
N GLY A 68 0.44 -15.49 -16.17
CA GLY A 68 1.12 -16.74 -15.89
C GLY A 68 0.34 -17.68 -14.99
N ALA A 69 0.89 -18.87 -14.76
CA ALA A 69 0.43 -19.79 -13.73
C ALA A 69 1.63 -20.52 -13.13
N PHE A 70 1.58 -20.77 -11.82
CA PHE A 70 2.68 -21.38 -11.06
C PHE A 70 2.15 -22.23 -9.91
N ASP A 71 2.88 -23.31 -9.59
CA ASP A 71 2.54 -24.16 -8.45
C ASP A 71 2.96 -23.50 -7.15
N ALA A 72 2.01 -23.36 -6.23
CA ALA A 72 2.15 -22.61 -4.98
C ALA A 72 2.36 -23.53 -3.77
N ALA A 73 1.94 -24.80 -3.88
CA ALA A 73 1.85 -25.74 -2.78
C ALA A 73 2.06 -27.19 -3.25
N SER A 74 2.12 -28.11 -2.28
CA SER A 74 2.10 -29.57 -2.56
C SER A 74 0.67 -30.13 -2.48
N GLY A 75 -0.16 -29.56 -1.61
CA GLY A 75 -1.59 -29.85 -1.46
C GLY A 75 -2.49 -28.90 -2.25
N ARG A 76 -3.81 -29.05 -2.05
CA ARG A 76 -4.82 -28.14 -2.58
C ARG A 76 -4.71 -26.78 -1.87
N ILE A 77 -4.67 -25.70 -2.65
CA ILE A 77 -4.78 -24.34 -2.12
C ILE A 77 -6.23 -24.11 -1.66
N ARG A 78 -6.39 -23.45 -0.51
CA ARG A 78 -7.69 -23.17 0.11
C ARG A 78 -8.00 -21.71 0.37
N ALA A 79 -6.97 -20.90 0.60
CA ALA A 79 -7.09 -19.44 0.65
C ALA A 79 -5.83 -18.78 0.10
N VAL A 80 -5.98 -17.55 -0.40
CA VAL A 80 -4.86 -16.67 -0.72
C VAL A 80 -5.10 -15.27 -0.17
N ALA A 81 -4.02 -14.60 0.19
CA ALA A 81 -4.01 -13.18 0.47
C ALA A 81 -2.86 -12.54 -0.32
N VAL A 82 -3.14 -11.46 -1.05
CA VAL A 82 -2.09 -10.58 -1.56
C VAL A 82 -1.69 -9.64 -0.44
N ALA A 83 -0.38 -9.43 -0.26
CA ALA A 83 0.13 -8.50 0.72
C ALA A 83 -0.17 -7.04 0.31
N PRO A 84 -0.39 -6.12 1.26
CA PRO A 84 -0.58 -4.69 0.99
C PRO A 84 0.46 -4.03 0.08
N ASN A 85 1.71 -4.52 0.08
CA ASN A 85 2.78 -4.08 -0.81
C ASN A 85 2.56 -4.46 -2.29
N GLY A 86 1.62 -5.36 -2.58
CA GLY A 86 1.29 -5.88 -3.90
C GLY A 86 2.34 -6.78 -4.57
N LYS A 87 3.52 -6.93 -3.98
CA LYS A 87 4.66 -7.70 -4.52
C LYS A 87 4.68 -9.15 -4.02
N THR A 88 3.94 -9.47 -2.97
CA THR A 88 3.92 -10.81 -2.36
C THR A 88 2.51 -11.34 -2.13
N LEU A 89 2.35 -12.65 -2.18
CA LEU A 89 1.12 -13.38 -1.88
C LEU A 89 1.41 -14.54 -0.93
N ALA A 90 0.44 -14.89 -0.08
CA ALA A 90 0.47 -16.06 0.78
C ALA A 90 -0.62 -17.03 0.33
N ALA A 91 -0.28 -18.31 0.16
CA ALA A 91 -1.18 -19.38 -0.28
C ALA A 91 -1.30 -20.44 0.82
N ALA A 92 -2.47 -20.57 1.42
CA ALA A 92 -2.77 -21.60 2.43
C ALA A 92 -3.20 -22.91 1.77
N SER A 93 -2.69 -24.03 2.29
CA SER A 93 -2.81 -25.35 1.67
C SER A 93 -3.27 -26.44 2.65
N ASP A 94 -3.95 -27.45 2.10
CA ASP A 94 -4.28 -28.71 2.80
C ASP A 94 -3.03 -29.51 3.23
N ASP A 95 -1.85 -29.20 2.69
CA ASP A 95 -0.57 -29.81 3.13
C ASP A 95 -0.05 -29.31 4.49
N ARG A 96 -0.82 -28.42 5.15
CA ARG A 96 -0.54 -27.80 6.46
C ARG A 96 0.59 -26.75 6.44
N ASN A 97 0.84 -26.16 5.28
CA ASN A 97 1.72 -25.01 5.15
C ASN A 97 0.98 -23.79 4.57
N VAL A 98 1.59 -22.63 4.73
CA VAL A 98 1.32 -21.44 3.92
C VAL A 98 2.58 -21.09 3.16
N THR A 99 2.51 -20.98 1.83
CA THR A 99 3.66 -20.55 1.02
C THR A 99 3.56 -19.04 0.78
N VAL A 100 4.59 -18.28 1.16
CA VAL A 100 4.75 -16.88 0.77
C VAL A 100 5.50 -16.84 -0.56
N ILE A 101 4.98 -16.11 -1.54
CA ILE A 101 5.38 -16.15 -2.95
C ILE A 101 5.54 -14.72 -3.48
N GLU A 102 6.54 -14.52 -4.34
CA GLU A 102 6.79 -13.30 -5.09
C GLU A 102 5.84 -13.22 -6.30
N LEU A 103 5.01 -12.18 -6.35
CA LEU A 103 4.09 -11.94 -7.45
C LEU A 103 4.87 -11.47 -8.69
N GLY A 104 4.44 -11.94 -9.87
CA GLY A 104 5.13 -11.73 -11.14
C GLY A 104 6.12 -12.85 -11.49
N THR A 105 6.94 -13.33 -10.54
CA THR A 105 7.87 -14.45 -10.78
C THR A 105 7.28 -15.81 -10.41
N GLY A 106 6.32 -15.86 -9.47
CA GLY A 106 5.80 -17.11 -8.90
C GLY A 106 6.79 -17.82 -7.97
N ARG A 107 7.91 -17.16 -7.60
CA ARG A 107 8.97 -17.74 -6.79
C ARG A 107 8.54 -17.83 -5.33
N ALA A 108 8.59 -19.04 -4.75
CA ALA A 108 8.44 -19.22 -3.32
C ALA A 108 9.54 -18.46 -2.55
N LEU A 109 9.12 -17.60 -1.63
CA LEU A 109 9.97 -16.81 -0.74
C LEU A 109 10.19 -17.51 0.58
N GLN A 110 9.13 -18.03 1.18
CA GLN A 110 9.12 -18.73 2.48
C GLN A 110 8.04 -19.81 2.48
N THR A 111 8.29 -20.90 3.21
CA THR A 111 7.26 -21.87 3.60
C THR A 111 6.99 -21.71 5.09
N LEU A 112 5.75 -21.44 5.47
CA LEU A 112 5.32 -21.27 6.86
C LEU A 112 4.82 -22.62 7.38
N GLU A 113 5.69 -23.31 8.11
CA GLU A 113 5.49 -24.68 8.59
C GLU A 113 5.02 -24.72 10.06
N GLY A 114 4.56 -25.88 10.53
CA GLY A 114 4.18 -26.09 11.94
C GLY A 114 2.71 -25.75 12.26
N ILE A 115 1.87 -25.59 11.23
CA ILE A 115 0.40 -25.50 11.36
C ILE A 115 -0.13 -26.91 11.69
N ALA A 116 -1.06 -27.02 12.64
CA ALA A 116 -1.45 -28.32 13.18
C ALA A 116 -2.34 -29.13 12.22
N LYS A 117 -3.27 -28.47 11.53
CA LYS A 117 -4.14 -29.06 10.50
C LYS A 117 -4.07 -28.26 9.18
N GLY A 118 -4.84 -28.68 8.17
CA GLY A 118 -4.89 -28.00 6.86
C GLY A 118 -5.18 -26.52 7.02
N ALA A 119 -4.43 -25.67 6.30
CA ALA A 119 -4.54 -24.23 6.39
C ALA A 119 -5.72 -23.77 5.51
N GLY A 120 -6.74 -23.19 6.14
CA GLY A 120 -8.03 -22.87 5.51
C GLY A 120 -8.27 -21.40 5.23
N ALA A 121 -7.59 -20.52 5.95
CA ALA A 121 -7.66 -19.08 5.79
C ALA A 121 -6.26 -18.47 5.93
N VAL A 122 -6.01 -17.35 5.24
CA VAL A 122 -4.74 -16.62 5.33
C VAL A 122 -4.97 -15.12 5.17
N ALA A 123 -4.18 -14.31 5.88
CA ALA A 123 -4.19 -12.86 5.77
C ALA A 123 -2.78 -12.28 5.98
N PHE A 124 -2.49 -11.14 5.34
CA PHE A 124 -1.32 -10.32 5.65
C PHE A 124 -1.69 -9.17 6.58
N SER A 125 -0.76 -8.82 7.48
CA SER A 125 -0.81 -7.55 8.20
C SER A 125 -0.54 -6.35 7.28
N PRO A 126 -1.03 -5.14 7.61
CA PRO A 126 -0.85 -3.91 6.82
C PRO A 126 0.60 -3.56 6.50
N ASP A 127 1.51 -3.82 7.44
CA ASP A 127 2.95 -3.60 7.32
C ASP A 127 3.68 -4.67 6.48
N ASN A 128 2.97 -5.74 6.07
CA ASN A 128 3.50 -6.94 5.42
C ASN A 128 4.48 -7.77 6.28
N GLY A 129 4.63 -7.46 7.57
CA GLY A 129 5.57 -8.11 8.47
C GLY A 129 5.10 -9.49 8.97
N THR A 130 3.78 -9.67 9.08
CA THR A 130 3.13 -10.84 9.66
C THR A 130 2.12 -11.47 8.68
N VAL A 131 2.11 -12.80 8.63
CA VAL A 131 1.05 -13.60 8.01
C VAL A 131 0.28 -14.31 9.11
N ALA A 132 -1.05 -14.17 9.11
CA ALA A 132 -1.94 -15.00 9.92
C ALA A 132 -2.46 -16.16 9.08
N SER A 133 -2.47 -17.37 9.64
CA SER A 133 -3.00 -18.58 9.04
C SER A 133 -4.02 -19.23 9.96
N GLY A 134 -5.20 -19.54 9.45
CA GLY A 134 -6.27 -20.19 10.22
C GLY A 134 -6.43 -21.65 9.80
N ASP A 135 -6.45 -22.58 10.76
CA ASP A 135 -6.48 -24.03 10.48
C ASP A 135 -7.83 -24.72 10.72
N ASP A 136 -7.92 -25.97 10.27
CA ASP A 136 -9.09 -26.84 10.44
C ASP A 136 -9.30 -27.34 11.89
N GLY A 137 -8.52 -26.83 12.84
CA GLY A 137 -8.64 -27.09 14.27
C GLY A 137 -9.04 -25.87 15.08
N GLY A 138 -9.36 -24.74 14.45
CA GLY A 138 -9.70 -23.49 15.14
C GLY A 138 -8.47 -22.74 15.69
N ASN A 139 -7.25 -23.15 15.34
CA ASN A 139 -6.06 -22.37 15.68
C ASN A 139 -5.84 -21.28 14.64
N ILE A 140 -5.32 -20.14 15.11
CA ILE A 140 -4.75 -19.12 14.24
C ILE A 140 -3.27 -19.01 14.58
N ASP A 141 -2.42 -19.27 13.60
CA ASP A 141 -0.97 -19.14 13.68
C ASP A 141 -0.51 -17.81 13.09
N LEU A 142 0.40 -17.13 13.79
CA LEU A 142 1.02 -15.88 13.34
C LEU A 142 2.49 -16.15 12.99
N PHE A 143 2.91 -15.78 11.79
CA PHE A 143 4.25 -16.00 11.26
C PHE A 143 4.88 -14.70 10.76
N SER A 144 6.20 -14.59 10.88
CA SER A 144 6.93 -13.55 10.16
C SER A 144 6.96 -13.84 8.66
N ALA A 145 6.40 -12.93 7.85
CA ALA A 145 6.40 -13.04 6.39
C ALA A 145 7.82 -13.09 5.79
N LYS A 146 8.78 -12.38 6.40
CA LYS A 146 10.17 -12.28 5.93
C LYS A 146 11.03 -13.48 6.32
N PHE A 147 10.79 -14.07 7.49
CA PHE A 147 11.70 -15.07 8.07
C PHE A 147 11.10 -16.49 8.19
N GLY A 148 9.82 -16.68 7.84
CA GLY A 148 9.13 -17.96 7.95
C GLY A 148 8.82 -18.43 9.38
N LYS A 149 9.33 -17.71 10.40
CA LYS A 149 9.26 -18.13 11.80
C LYS A 149 7.89 -17.85 12.43
N ALA A 150 7.37 -18.83 13.15
CA ALA A 150 6.21 -18.65 14.03
C ALA A 150 6.51 -17.57 15.09
N GLN A 151 5.61 -16.59 15.22
CA GLN A 151 5.66 -15.51 16.18
C GLN A 151 4.71 -15.77 17.35
N GLY A 152 3.55 -16.41 17.11
CA GLY A 152 2.56 -16.71 18.15
C GLY A 152 1.36 -17.50 17.63
N LYS A 153 0.45 -17.84 18.53
CA LYS A 153 -0.84 -18.47 18.22
C LYS A 153 -1.96 -17.71 18.94
N LEU A 154 -3.12 -17.61 18.29
CA LEU A 154 -4.39 -17.23 18.90
C LEU A 154 -5.27 -18.49 18.94
N LYS A 155 -5.93 -18.72 20.08
CA LYS A 155 -6.73 -19.92 20.35
C LYS A 155 -8.06 -19.53 20.96
N GLY A 156 -9.12 -20.23 20.57
CA GLY A 156 -10.44 -20.07 21.17
C GLY A 156 -11.58 -20.59 20.30
N HIS A 157 -11.40 -20.64 18.97
CA HIS A 157 -12.37 -21.27 18.07
C HIS A 157 -12.40 -22.80 18.23
N GLU A 158 -13.59 -23.37 18.05
CA GLU A 158 -13.83 -24.83 18.18
C GLU A 158 -14.04 -25.52 16.81
N GLY A 159 -14.05 -24.74 15.73
CA GLY A 159 -14.24 -25.19 14.35
C GLY A 159 -13.20 -24.61 13.39
N ARG A 160 -13.15 -25.16 12.18
CA ARG A 160 -12.27 -24.69 11.08
C ARG A 160 -12.38 -23.18 10.90
N ILE A 161 -11.24 -22.50 10.75
CA ILE A 161 -11.22 -21.08 10.35
C ILE A 161 -11.53 -20.99 8.85
N LEU A 162 -12.52 -20.17 8.50
CA LEU A 162 -13.01 -19.98 7.13
C LEU A 162 -12.42 -18.74 6.46
N ALA A 163 -12.20 -17.67 7.23
CA ALA A 163 -11.66 -16.41 6.77
C ALA A 163 -10.93 -15.68 7.90
N LEU A 164 -9.92 -14.92 7.51
CA LEU A 164 -9.10 -14.05 8.37
C LEU A 164 -8.90 -12.72 7.66
N ALA A 165 -8.85 -11.62 8.42
CA ALA A 165 -8.28 -10.37 7.94
C ALA A 165 -7.80 -9.51 9.12
N PHE A 166 -6.78 -8.68 8.89
CA PHE A 166 -6.23 -7.74 9.86
C PHE A 166 -6.94 -6.39 9.81
N SER A 167 -6.96 -5.67 10.93
CA SER A 167 -7.31 -4.24 10.96
C SER A 167 -6.24 -3.39 10.24
N PRO A 168 -6.56 -2.17 9.77
CA PRO A 168 -5.61 -1.30 9.06
C PRO A 168 -4.36 -0.89 9.85
N ASP A 169 -4.39 -0.95 11.17
CA ASP A 169 -3.26 -0.67 12.07
C ASP A 169 -2.42 -1.93 12.41
N GLY A 170 -2.89 -3.12 12.01
CA GLY A 170 -2.25 -4.41 12.30
C GLY A 170 -2.37 -4.90 13.75
N ALA A 171 -2.95 -4.10 14.65
CA ALA A 171 -3.10 -4.45 16.07
C ALA A 171 -4.25 -5.43 16.32
N GLY A 172 -5.24 -5.44 15.43
CA GLY A 172 -6.41 -6.31 15.46
C GLY A 172 -6.41 -7.36 14.35
N LEU A 173 -7.08 -8.47 14.62
CA LEU A 173 -7.42 -9.51 13.64
C LEU A 173 -8.88 -9.92 13.84
N ILE A 174 -9.61 -10.17 12.76
CA ILE A 174 -10.93 -10.82 12.82
C ILE A 174 -10.83 -12.18 12.16
N SER A 175 -11.48 -13.17 12.78
CA SER A 175 -11.65 -14.52 12.26
C SER A 175 -13.12 -14.92 12.24
N ALA A 176 -13.50 -15.69 11.23
CA ALA A 176 -14.77 -16.40 11.17
C ALA A 176 -14.54 -17.91 11.06
N SER A 177 -15.41 -18.69 11.69
CA SER A 177 -15.25 -20.13 11.84
C SER A 177 -16.56 -20.90 11.63
N ASP A 178 -16.43 -22.17 11.26
CA ASP A 178 -17.52 -23.17 11.27
C ASP A 178 -18.15 -23.34 12.67
N ASP A 179 -17.53 -22.83 13.75
CA ASP A 179 -18.13 -22.77 15.09
C ASP A 179 -19.22 -21.69 15.27
N LYS A 180 -19.58 -20.98 14.19
CA LYS A 180 -20.62 -19.96 14.15
C LYS A 180 -20.31 -18.72 14.98
N SER A 181 -19.04 -18.48 15.32
CA SER A 181 -18.57 -17.24 15.91
C SER A 181 -17.70 -16.43 14.95
N VAL A 182 -17.81 -15.11 15.06
CA VAL A 182 -16.80 -14.15 14.60
C VAL A 182 -16.08 -13.62 15.84
N ARG A 183 -14.75 -13.65 15.85
CA ARG A 183 -13.94 -13.20 16.98
C ARG A 183 -12.98 -12.11 16.57
N LEU A 184 -12.89 -11.09 17.42
CA LEU A 184 -11.92 -10.01 17.33
C LEU A 184 -10.77 -10.29 18.30
N TRP A 185 -9.54 -10.24 17.80
CA TRP A 185 -8.32 -10.54 18.55
C TRP A 185 -7.46 -9.29 18.71
N ASP A 186 -6.74 -9.24 19.82
CA ASP A 186 -5.57 -8.39 20.05
C ASP A 186 -4.35 -9.18 19.62
N VAL A 187 -3.72 -8.78 18.51
CA VAL A 187 -2.56 -9.49 17.91
C VAL A 187 -1.34 -9.36 18.81
N VAL A 188 -1.15 -8.21 19.46
CA VAL A 188 0.00 -7.91 20.32
C VAL A 188 -0.16 -8.60 21.68
N GLY A 189 -1.33 -8.45 22.31
CA GLY A 189 -1.68 -9.05 23.58
C GLY A 189 -2.08 -10.54 23.51
N ARG A 190 -2.18 -11.10 22.29
CA ARG A 190 -2.48 -12.52 21.99
C ARG A 190 -3.75 -13.05 22.66
N LYS A 191 -4.80 -12.24 22.70
CA LYS A 191 -6.04 -12.53 23.41
C LYS A 191 -7.27 -12.19 22.56
N GLU A 192 -8.37 -12.88 22.82
CA GLU A 192 -9.67 -12.46 22.32
C GLU A 192 -10.05 -11.13 22.99
N ARG A 193 -10.42 -10.12 22.19
CA ARG A 193 -11.00 -8.85 22.67
C ARG A 193 -12.50 -8.97 22.82
N ARG A 194 -13.16 -9.61 21.84
CA ARG A 194 -14.62 -9.70 21.78
C ARG A 194 -15.07 -10.85 20.89
N ASN A 195 -16.10 -11.57 21.36
CA ASN A 195 -16.91 -12.45 20.54
C ASN A 195 -18.08 -11.64 19.94
N LEU A 196 -18.33 -11.79 18.64
CA LEU A 196 -19.38 -11.07 17.89
C LEU A 196 -20.48 -12.02 17.37
N SER A 197 -20.61 -13.21 17.93
CA SER A 197 -21.76 -14.09 17.68
C SER A 197 -23.06 -13.44 18.18
N GLU A 198 -24.00 -13.17 17.27
CA GLU A 198 -25.18 -12.36 17.57
C GLU A 198 -26.42 -13.16 18.04
N SER A 199 -26.45 -14.48 17.88
CA SER A 199 -27.67 -15.25 18.18
C SER A 199 -27.40 -16.71 18.50
N GLN A 200 -28.12 -17.23 19.49
CA GLN A 200 -28.21 -18.65 19.85
C GLN A 200 -28.95 -19.51 18.80
N SER A 201 -29.05 -19.03 17.56
CA SER A 201 -29.57 -19.80 16.44
C SER A 201 -28.65 -20.97 16.15
N ARG A 202 -29.07 -22.18 16.53
CA ARG A 202 -28.41 -23.45 16.13
C ARG A 202 -28.26 -23.62 14.60
N TYR A 203 -28.92 -22.75 13.85
CA TYR A 203 -29.17 -22.84 12.42
C TYR A 203 -28.48 -21.76 11.57
N GLY A 204 -27.93 -20.70 12.18
CA GLY A 204 -27.26 -19.63 11.43
C GLY A 204 -25.78 -19.94 11.19
N ASP A 205 -25.29 -19.63 10.00
CA ASP A 205 -23.89 -19.85 9.59
C ASP A 205 -23.27 -18.53 9.11
N ILE A 206 -21.99 -18.30 9.49
CA ILE A 206 -21.14 -17.23 8.96
C ILE A 206 -20.27 -17.83 7.87
N THR A 207 -20.37 -17.31 6.65
CA THR A 207 -19.76 -17.94 5.46
C THR A 207 -18.53 -17.21 4.96
N ALA A 208 -18.42 -15.90 5.19
CA ALA A 208 -17.31 -15.06 4.75
C ALA A 208 -17.19 -13.80 5.62
N VAL A 209 -15.96 -13.31 5.78
CA VAL A 209 -15.68 -11.98 6.35
C VAL A 209 -14.58 -11.26 5.57
N ALA A 210 -14.62 -9.93 5.55
CA ALA A 210 -13.59 -9.09 4.94
C ALA A 210 -13.44 -7.76 5.70
N PHE A 211 -12.20 -7.28 5.87
CA PHE A 211 -11.92 -5.95 6.40
C PHE A 211 -11.83 -4.90 5.28
N SER A 212 -12.15 -3.66 5.62
CA SER A 212 -11.67 -2.50 4.87
C SER A 212 -10.17 -2.29 5.08
N ALA A 213 -9.45 -1.91 4.03
CA ALA A 213 -7.99 -1.76 4.06
C ALA A 213 -7.49 -0.41 4.60
N ALA A 214 -8.37 0.55 4.91
CA ALA A 214 -8.00 1.82 5.53
C ALA A 214 -9.07 2.43 6.46
N SER A 215 -10.15 1.71 6.76
CA SER A 215 -11.17 2.14 7.74
C SER A 215 -11.40 1.06 8.81
N ASP A 216 -12.02 1.45 9.92
CA ASP A 216 -12.40 0.56 11.01
C ASP A 216 -13.60 -0.35 10.67
N VAL A 217 -14.00 -0.47 9.40
CA VAL A 217 -15.19 -1.22 8.98
C VAL A 217 -14.81 -2.62 8.49
N PHE A 218 -15.59 -3.63 8.87
CA PHE A 218 -15.53 -4.98 8.30
C PHE A 218 -16.92 -5.50 7.92
N ALA A 219 -16.98 -6.37 6.91
CA ALA A 219 -18.19 -7.04 6.42
C ALA A 219 -18.24 -8.51 6.85
N MET A 220 -19.46 -9.02 7.04
CA MET A 220 -19.76 -10.43 7.26
C MET A 220 -20.92 -10.87 6.36
N GLY A 221 -20.79 -12.04 5.73
CA GLY A 221 -21.92 -12.77 5.13
C GLY A 221 -22.58 -13.66 6.17
N LEU A 222 -23.90 -13.49 6.37
CA LEU A 222 -24.68 -14.14 7.41
C LEU A 222 -25.93 -14.81 6.85
N THR A 223 -26.25 -15.99 7.38
CA THR A 223 -27.56 -16.65 7.20
C THR A 223 -28.29 -16.69 8.53
N GLU A 224 -29.48 -16.08 8.60
CA GLU A 224 -30.32 -16.01 9.80
C GLU A 224 -31.72 -16.61 9.55
N VAL A 225 -32.37 -17.17 10.57
CA VAL A 225 -33.76 -17.64 10.46
C VAL A 225 -34.71 -16.44 10.57
N LYS A 226 -35.73 -16.36 9.72
CA LYS A 226 -36.74 -15.28 9.79
C LYS A 226 -37.48 -15.31 11.13
N SER A 227 -37.67 -14.15 11.72
CA SER A 227 -38.26 -13.96 13.07
C SER A 227 -39.65 -14.59 13.26
N ASN A 228 -40.42 -14.78 12.19
CA ASN A 228 -41.73 -15.44 12.24
C ASN A 228 -41.65 -16.99 12.33
N ASP A 229 -40.49 -17.59 12.05
CA ASP A 229 -40.27 -19.05 12.20
C ASP A 229 -39.63 -19.42 13.55
N SER A 230 -38.96 -18.49 14.25
CA SER A 230 -38.26 -18.79 15.52
C SER A 230 -39.18 -19.25 16.66
N ASN A 231 -40.49 -18.98 16.55
CA ASN A 231 -41.53 -19.37 17.51
C ASN A 231 -42.41 -20.56 17.05
N ARG A 232 -42.16 -21.15 15.87
CA ARG A 232 -43.02 -22.23 15.32
C ARG A 232 -42.69 -23.60 15.94
N ARG A 233 -43.58 -24.10 16.81
CA ARG A 233 -43.51 -25.47 17.35
C ARG A 233 -43.81 -26.52 16.26
N SER A 234 -42.75 -27.21 15.83
CA SER A 234 -42.70 -28.61 15.34
C SER A 234 -43.65 -29.11 14.24
N ARG A 235 -44.44 -28.27 13.56
CA ARG A 235 -45.32 -28.68 12.43
C ARG A 235 -45.30 -27.79 11.19
N ALA A 236 -44.46 -26.77 11.13
CA ALA A 236 -44.16 -26.05 9.90
C ALA A 236 -42.99 -26.72 9.16
N GLY A 237 -42.86 -26.47 7.85
CA GLY A 237 -41.79 -26.99 7.00
C GLY A 237 -40.40 -26.42 7.32
N PRO A 238 -39.39 -26.58 6.42
CA PRO A 238 -38.05 -26.05 6.66
C PRO A 238 -38.10 -24.54 6.92
N PRO A 239 -37.28 -24.01 7.85
CA PRO A 239 -37.30 -22.61 8.23
C PRO A 239 -36.99 -21.71 7.04
N SER A 240 -37.63 -20.55 6.98
CA SER A 240 -37.32 -19.53 5.99
C SER A 240 -36.13 -18.66 6.44
N TRP A 241 -35.25 -18.35 5.50
CA TRP A 241 -33.94 -17.75 5.75
C TRP A 241 -33.84 -16.29 5.28
N ASN A 242 -33.06 -15.50 6.00
CA ASN A 242 -32.53 -14.20 5.60
C ASN A 242 -31.05 -14.38 5.24
N TYR A 243 -30.62 -13.80 4.12
CA TYR A 243 -29.22 -13.77 3.70
C TYR A 243 -28.76 -12.31 3.72
N LEU A 244 -27.92 -11.99 4.69
CA LEU A 244 -27.58 -10.61 5.07
C LEU A 244 -26.08 -10.36 4.90
N VAL A 245 -25.74 -9.17 4.45
CA VAL A 245 -24.39 -8.61 4.63
C VAL A 245 -24.46 -7.64 5.80
N LYS A 246 -23.72 -7.89 6.88
CA LYS A 246 -23.59 -6.93 7.99
C LYS A 246 -22.23 -6.26 7.94
N LEU A 247 -22.23 -4.94 8.13
CA LEU A 247 -21.06 -4.09 8.26
C LEU A 247 -20.97 -3.61 9.71
N ARG A 248 -19.79 -3.74 10.32
CA ARG A 248 -19.54 -3.39 11.73
C ARG A 248 -18.23 -2.62 11.89
N SER A 249 -18.15 -1.82 12.94
CA SER A 249 -16.88 -1.29 13.44
C SER A 249 -16.06 -2.42 14.07
N ALA A 250 -14.77 -2.49 13.76
CA ALA A 250 -13.86 -3.47 14.35
C ALA A 250 -13.32 -3.02 15.72
N SER A 251 -13.18 -1.72 15.96
CA SER A 251 -12.74 -1.19 17.26
C SER A 251 -13.85 -1.29 18.32
N THR A 252 -15.10 -0.98 17.96
CA THR A 252 -16.24 -1.01 18.91
C THR A 252 -17.09 -2.26 18.80
N GLY A 253 -17.18 -2.91 17.64
CA GLY A 253 -18.11 -4.02 17.37
C GLY A 253 -19.53 -3.58 16.97
N ASP A 254 -19.80 -2.27 16.92
CA ASP A 254 -21.13 -1.72 16.67
C ASP A 254 -21.55 -1.86 15.21
N GLU A 255 -22.87 -1.92 14.97
CA GLU A 255 -23.41 -2.10 13.63
C GLU A 255 -23.41 -0.79 12.82
N VAL A 256 -22.71 -0.82 11.69
CA VAL A 256 -22.72 0.26 10.68
C VAL A 256 -23.95 0.10 9.79
N ALA A 257 -24.16 -1.09 9.21
CA ALA A 257 -25.31 -1.39 8.37
C ALA A 257 -25.65 -2.89 8.34
N THR A 258 -26.94 -3.21 8.27
CA THR A 258 -27.45 -4.51 7.80
C THR A 258 -28.03 -4.33 6.41
N LEU A 259 -27.58 -5.16 5.47
CA LEU A 259 -27.94 -5.11 4.05
C LEU A 259 -28.62 -6.43 3.66
N SER A 260 -29.75 -6.35 2.96
CA SER A 260 -30.56 -7.51 2.59
C SER A 260 -30.95 -7.45 1.11
N GLY A 261 -30.94 -8.59 0.44
CA GLY A 261 -31.43 -8.70 -0.95
C GLY A 261 -31.12 -10.03 -1.63
N HIS A 262 -30.07 -10.74 -1.18
CA HIS A 262 -29.77 -12.09 -1.66
C HIS A 262 -30.88 -13.08 -1.31
N SER A 263 -31.13 -14.02 -2.23
CA SER A 263 -32.18 -15.06 -2.09
C SER A 263 -31.64 -16.44 -1.71
N GLN A 264 -30.32 -16.60 -1.66
CA GLN A 264 -29.61 -17.78 -1.17
C GLN A 264 -28.32 -17.38 -0.43
N GLU A 265 -27.64 -18.36 0.16
CA GLU A 265 -26.40 -18.21 0.92
C GLU A 265 -25.37 -17.31 0.22
N ILE A 266 -24.91 -16.28 0.94
CA ILE A 266 -23.73 -15.51 0.59
C ILE A 266 -22.50 -16.40 0.80
N VAL A 267 -21.57 -16.43 -0.14
CA VAL A 267 -20.37 -17.30 -0.12
C VAL A 267 -19.07 -16.48 -0.01
N ALA A 268 -19.11 -15.22 -0.41
CA ALA A 268 -17.97 -14.30 -0.33
C ALA A 268 -18.44 -12.87 -0.09
N VAL A 269 -17.63 -12.09 0.64
CA VAL A 269 -17.79 -10.64 0.81
C VAL A 269 -16.45 -9.95 0.60
N ALA A 270 -16.48 -8.69 0.18
CA ALA A 270 -15.32 -7.80 0.07
C ALA A 270 -15.72 -6.37 0.49
N VAL A 271 -14.76 -5.57 0.93
CA VAL A 271 -14.95 -4.15 1.30
C VAL A 271 -13.87 -3.32 0.62
N ASP A 272 -14.19 -2.11 0.20
CA ASP A 272 -13.21 -1.18 -0.38
C ASP A 272 -12.26 -0.58 0.67
N GLY A 273 -11.26 0.17 0.20
CA GLY A 273 -10.31 0.85 1.09
C GLY A 273 -10.97 1.87 2.02
N GLY A 274 -12.07 2.52 1.60
CA GLY A 274 -12.78 3.51 2.40
C GLY A 274 -13.79 2.95 3.41
N GLY A 275 -14.19 1.68 3.31
CA GLY A 275 -15.24 1.10 4.15
C GLY A 275 -16.66 1.49 3.73
N ARG A 276 -16.78 2.15 2.58
CA ARG A 276 -18.05 2.67 2.03
C ARG A 276 -18.72 1.64 1.13
N LEU A 277 -17.96 0.97 0.28
CA LEU A 277 -18.48 0.01 -0.68
C LEU A 277 -18.21 -1.41 -0.19
N ALA A 278 -19.26 -2.22 -0.15
CA ALA A 278 -19.16 -3.64 0.09
C ALA A 278 -19.65 -4.40 -1.13
N ALA A 279 -19.05 -5.55 -1.43
CA ALA A 279 -19.53 -6.49 -2.44
C ALA A 279 -19.83 -7.85 -1.81
N SER A 280 -20.82 -8.56 -2.33
CA SER A 280 -21.14 -9.93 -1.92
C SER A 280 -21.45 -10.82 -3.12
N GLY A 281 -21.02 -12.08 -3.06
CA GLY A 281 -21.37 -13.12 -4.03
C GLY A 281 -22.19 -14.23 -3.36
N SER A 282 -23.22 -14.73 -4.04
CA SER A 282 -24.15 -15.72 -3.50
C SER A 282 -24.41 -16.91 -4.45
N LYS A 283 -24.92 -18.00 -3.87
CA LYS A 283 -25.53 -19.14 -4.59
C LYS A 283 -26.79 -18.75 -5.39
N ASP A 284 -27.37 -17.58 -5.15
CA ASP A 284 -28.43 -17.03 -6.00
C ASP A 284 -27.93 -16.55 -7.38
N ARG A 285 -26.63 -16.73 -7.64
CA ARG A 285 -25.94 -16.39 -8.89
C ARG A 285 -25.91 -14.89 -9.16
N THR A 286 -25.97 -14.07 -8.11
CA THR A 286 -25.71 -12.63 -8.21
C THR A 286 -24.46 -12.23 -7.44
N ILE A 287 -23.76 -11.24 -7.99
CA ILE A 287 -22.87 -10.37 -7.22
C ILE A 287 -23.67 -9.11 -6.91
N ARG A 288 -23.61 -8.60 -5.69
CA ARG A 288 -24.25 -7.32 -5.31
C ARG A 288 -23.20 -6.37 -4.77
N LEU A 289 -23.32 -5.10 -5.16
CA LEU A 289 -22.55 -3.98 -4.64
C LEU A 289 -23.47 -3.14 -3.76
N TRP A 290 -22.97 -2.75 -2.60
CA TRP A 290 -23.71 -2.05 -1.55
C TRP A 290 -23.00 -0.78 -1.14
N ASP A 291 -23.75 0.23 -0.72
CA ASP A 291 -23.23 1.44 -0.09
C ASP A 291 -23.58 1.40 1.41
N ALA A 292 -22.55 1.35 2.24
CA ALA A 292 -22.61 1.25 3.71
C ALA A 292 -23.27 2.47 4.35
N GLU A 293 -23.06 3.66 3.79
CA GLU A 293 -23.59 4.93 4.27
C GLU A 293 -25.08 5.03 3.96
N ARG A 294 -25.48 4.64 2.74
CA ARG A 294 -26.88 4.62 2.28
C ARG A 294 -27.68 3.41 2.78
N LYS A 295 -26.99 2.38 3.29
CA LYS A 295 -27.56 1.09 3.70
C LYS A 295 -28.41 0.41 2.61
N SER A 296 -27.99 0.57 1.36
CA SER A 296 -28.74 0.13 0.17
C SER A 296 -27.87 -0.62 -0.82
N GLU A 297 -28.52 -1.39 -1.69
CA GLU A 297 -27.89 -1.88 -2.91
C GLU A 297 -27.57 -0.70 -3.84
N VAL A 298 -26.42 -0.77 -4.50
CA VAL A 298 -25.97 0.11 -5.60
C VAL A 298 -26.18 -0.58 -6.94
N ALA A 299 -25.85 -1.88 -7.01
CA ALA A 299 -25.89 -2.66 -8.23
C ALA A 299 -26.04 -4.16 -7.93
N SER A 300 -26.65 -4.89 -8.87
CA SER A 300 -26.66 -6.36 -8.91
C SER A 300 -26.22 -6.84 -10.29
N PHE A 301 -25.33 -7.83 -10.30
CA PHE A 301 -24.70 -8.39 -11.49
C PHE A 301 -25.01 -9.90 -11.55
N PRO A 302 -26.00 -10.32 -12.36
CA PRO A 302 -26.31 -11.73 -12.56
C PRO A 302 -25.14 -12.50 -13.19
N GLN A 303 -25.00 -13.78 -12.84
CA GLN A 303 -23.99 -14.71 -13.35
C GLN A 303 -24.66 -16.03 -13.78
N ASP A 304 -24.02 -16.78 -14.68
CA ASP A 304 -24.55 -18.07 -15.17
C ASP A 304 -24.46 -19.21 -14.15
N SER A 305 -23.78 -19.01 -13.02
CA SER A 305 -23.56 -20.01 -11.98
C SER A 305 -23.27 -19.36 -10.63
N ASP A 306 -23.34 -20.16 -9.56
CA ASP A 306 -23.15 -19.76 -8.17
C ASP A 306 -21.83 -18.99 -7.98
N VAL A 307 -21.86 -17.87 -7.27
CA VAL A 307 -20.69 -17.00 -7.11
C VAL A 307 -19.87 -17.45 -5.92
N LEU A 308 -18.64 -17.91 -6.16
CA LEU A 308 -17.78 -18.51 -5.13
C LEU A 308 -16.79 -17.52 -4.51
N ALA A 309 -16.49 -16.43 -5.21
CA ALA A 309 -15.60 -15.38 -4.75
C ALA A 309 -15.96 -14.02 -5.36
N VAL A 310 -15.75 -12.97 -4.57
CA VAL A 310 -15.78 -11.58 -5.01
C VAL A 310 -14.52 -10.88 -4.50
N ALA A 311 -14.07 -9.86 -5.22
CA ALA A 311 -13.01 -8.98 -4.77
C ALA A 311 -13.35 -7.53 -5.17
N LEU A 312 -12.98 -6.57 -4.31
CA LEU A 312 -12.98 -5.14 -4.61
C LEU A 312 -11.54 -4.65 -4.59
N SER A 313 -11.17 -3.75 -5.51
CA SER A 313 -9.87 -3.09 -5.45
C SER A 313 -9.85 -2.03 -4.33
N ARG A 314 -8.66 -1.78 -3.76
CA ARG A 314 -8.50 -0.86 -2.62
C ARG A 314 -8.96 0.57 -2.90
N ASP A 315 -8.82 1.02 -4.15
CA ASP A 315 -9.24 2.33 -4.65
C ASP A 315 -10.74 2.40 -5.00
N GLY A 316 -11.50 1.32 -4.82
CA GLY A 316 -12.91 1.23 -5.19
C GLY A 316 -13.17 1.33 -6.70
N ARG A 317 -12.14 1.19 -7.54
CA ARG A 317 -12.25 1.32 -9.01
C ARG A 317 -12.75 0.04 -9.68
N TRP A 318 -12.46 -1.14 -9.13
CA TRP A 318 -12.74 -2.43 -9.77
C TRP A 318 -13.49 -3.39 -8.85
N LEU A 319 -14.45 -4.10 -9.43
CA LEU A 319 -15.13 -5.25 -8.86
C LEU A 319 -14.79 -6.48 -9.71
N ALA A 320 -14.41 -7.58 -9.08
CA ALA A 320 -14.27 -8.88 -9.74
C ALA A 320 -15.16 -9.92 -9.06
N GLY A 321 -15.67 -10.86 -9.84
CA GLY A 321 -16.47 -11.99 -9.38
C GLY A 321 -16.13 -13.27 -10.12
N LEU A 322 -16.10 -14.39 -9.41
CA LEU A 322 -15.81 -15.71 -9.95
C LEU A 322 -16.96 -16.67 -9.67
N ALA A 323 -17.54 -17.20 -10.73
CA ALA A 323 -18.60 -18.19 -10.68
C ALA A 323 -18.06 -19.62 -10.71
N ASN A 324 -18.80 -20.56 -10.13
CA ASN A 324 -18.46 -21.99 -9.96
C ASN A 324 -18.15 -22.70 -11.30
N ASN A 325 -18.70 -22.20 -12.42
CA ASN A 325 -18.41 -22.69 -13.76
C ASN A 325 -17.01 -22.30 -14.30
N GLY A 326 -16.23 -21.49 -13.57
CA GLY A 326 -14.94 -20.95 -14.00
C GLY A 326 -15.03 -19.64 -14.79
N SER A 327 -16.19 -18.98 -14.83
CA SER A 327 -16.31 -17.63 -15.40
C SER A 327 -15.80 -16.60 -14.39
N LEU A 328 -14.76 -15.87 -14.79
CA LEU A 328 -14.26 -14.69 -14.10
C LEU A 328 -14.80 -13.45 -14.83
N SER A 329 -15.56 -12.62 -14.11
CA SER A 329 -16.19 -11.40 -14.59
C SER A 329 -15.60 -10.19 -13.85
N VAL A 330 -15.33 -9.09 -14.57
CA VAL A 330 -14.74 -7.87 -14.00
C VAL A 330 -15.45 -6.61 -14.52
N TRP A 331 -15.62 -5.63 -13.62
CA TRP A 331 -16.30 -4.35 -13.87
C TRP A 331 -15.47 -3.17 -13.34
N GLU A 332 -15.42 -2.07 -14.10
CA GLU A 332 -14.98 -0.76 -13.61
C GLU A 332 -16.15 0.00 -12.97
N LEU A 333 -15.94 0.57 -11.78
CA LEU A 333 -16.97 1.23 -10.97
C LEU A 333 -16.99 2.76 -11.13
N LYS A 334 -15.96 3.35 -11.75
CA LYS A 334 -15.80 4.81 -11.82
C LYS A 334 -16.71 5.44 -12.87
N GLY A 335 -17.79 6.08 -12.42
CA GLY A 335 -18.55 7.07 -13.20
C GLY A 335 -19.98 6.69 -13.58
N LEU A 336 -20.40 5.43 -13.36
CA LEU A 336 -21.78 4.95 -13.60
C LEU A 336 -22.35 5.35 -14.98
N LYS A 337 -21.50 5.38 -16.01
CA LYS A 337 -21.85 5.70 -17.40
C LYS A 337 -21.21 4.67 -18.35
N PRO A 338 -21.92 4.19 -19.38
CA PRO A 338 -21.35 3.29 -20.37
C PRO A 338 -20.30 4.01 -21.22
N LEU A 339 -19.26 3.29 -21.64
CA LEU A 339 -18.18 3.80 -22.49
C LEU A 339 -18.11 2.93 -23.74
N ALA A 340 -18.65 3.47 -24.84
CA ALA A 340 -18.74 2.78 -26.12
C ALA A 340 -17.36 2.30 -26.61
N VAL A 341 -17.16 0.99 -26.62
CA VAL A 341 -15.93 0.36 -27.13
C VAL A 341 -15.95 0.34 -28.66
N ALA A 342 -14.98 1.00 -29.29
CA ALA A 342 -14.70 0.82 -30.71
C ALA A 342 -14.16 -0.61 -30.94
N ALA A 343 -14.83 -1.39 -31.78
CA ALA A 343 -14.48 -2.78 -32.01
C ALA A 343 -13.11 -2.92 -32.70
N LEU A 344 -12.25 -3.78 -32.15
CA LEU A 344 -11.04 -4.27 -32.83
C LEU A 344 -11.26 -5.69 -33.40
N PRO A 345 -10.60 -6.05 -34.52
CA PRO A 345 -11.08 -7.11 -35.38
C PRO A 345 -10.82 -8.52 -34.84
N LYS A 346 -11.74 -9.44 -35.17
CA LYS A 346 -11.59 -10.86 -34.85
C LYS A 346 -10.44 -11.48 -35.64
N ASN A 347 -9.69 -12.36 -34.97
CA ASN A 347 -8.57 -13.16 -35.47
C ASN A 347 -7.23 -12.43 -35.62
N THR A 348 -6.43 -12.45 -34.56
CA THR A 348 -4.97 -12.52 -34.71
C THR A 348 -4.41 -13.51 -33.69
N ARG A 349 -3.92 -14.67 -34.17
CA ARG A 349 -3.03 -15.52 -33.37
C ARG A 349 -1.68 -14.82 -33.34
N VAL A 350 -1.25 -14.34 -32.19
CA VAL A 350 0.11 -13.79 -32.01
C VAL A 350 0.93 -14.79 -31.22
N GLY A 351 2.07 -15.21 -31.78
CA GLY A 351 3.00 -16.13 -31.14
C GLY A 351 3.81 -15.47 -30.03
N VAL A 352 4.41 -16.28 -29.18
CA VAL A 352 5.28 -15.83 -28.07
C VAL A 352 6.46 -15.03 -28.62
N GLN A 353 6.54 -13.74 -28.28
CA GLN A 353 7.79 -12.97 -28.32
C GLN A 353 8.09 -12.41 -26.93
N ARG A 354 9.34 -12.60 -26.48
CA ARG A 354 9.89 -11.90 -25.33
C ARG A 354 10.24 -10.46 -25.73
N ALA A 355 9.62 -9.48 -25.10
CA ALA A 355 10.06 -8.09 -25.01
C ALA A 355 9.71 -7.62 -23.58
N ALA A 356 10.63 -7.21 -22.71
CA ALA A 356 11.62 -6.12 -22.77
C ALA A 356 11.06 -4.80 -22.21
N ALA A 357 11.76 -4.28 -21.18
CA ALA A 357 11.51 -3.06 -20.41
C ALA A 357 10.23 -3.03 -19.56
N GLU A 358 10.42 -2.85 -18.25
CA GLU A 358 9.38 -2.63 -17.25
C GLU A 358 8.72 -1.27 -17.44
N ALA A 359 7.39 -1.21 -17.36
CA ALA A 359 6.63 0.04 -17.22
C ALA A 359 6.04 0.10 -15.82
N ASP A 360 6.43 1.11 -15.05
CA ASP A 360 6.05 1.29 -13.65
C ASP A 360 4.57 1.71 -13.53
N LEU A 361 3.77 0.94 -12.78
CA LEU A 361 2.32 1.11 -12.65
C LEU A 361 1.92 1.47 -11.21
N THR A 362 2.49 2.57 -10.72
CA THR A 362 2.02 3.23 -9.49
C THR A 362 0.79 4.12 -9.78
N PRO A 363 -0.26 4.10 -8.94
CA PRO A 363 -1.34 5.08 -9.04
C PRO A 363 -0.78 6.48 -8.84
N ALA A 364 -1.12 7.42 -9.73
CA ALA A 364 -0.66 8.80 -9.62
C ALA A 364 -1.18 9.42 -8.31
N LEU A 365 -0.26 9.67 -7.38
CA LEU A 365 -0.52 10.42 -6.17
C LEU A 365 -1.07 11.82 -6.51
N PRO A 366 -1.93 12.42 -5.65
CA PRO A 366 -2.38 13.79 -5.86
C PRO A 366 -1.17 14.73 -5.91
N PRO A 367 -1.20 15.82 -6.71
CA PRO A 367 -0.09 16.76 -6.82
C PRO A 367 0.34 17.27 -5.44
N SER A 368 1.61 17.64 -5.28
CA SER A 368 2.12 18.16 -4.01
C SER A 368 1.22 19.31 -3.48
N PRO A 369 0.77 19.27 -2.22
CA PRO A 369 0.03 20.39 -1.64
C PRO A 369 0.93 21.63 -1.42
N VAL A 370 2.24 21.46 -1.57
CA VAL A 370 3.25 22.52 -1.44
C VAL A 370 3.99 22.69 -2.77
N LEU A 371 3.24 22.90 -3.86
CA LEU A 371 3.83 23.33 -5.15
C LEU A 371 4.36 24.76 -5.07
N ALA A 372 5.41 25.04 -5.85
CA ALA A 372 6.01 26.37 -5.92
C ALA A 372 5.02 27.41 -6.48
N LYS A 373 4.82 28.51 -5.74
CA LYS A 373 3.88 29.59 -6.07
C LYS A 373 4.53 30.82 -6.71
N TYR A 374 5.82 30.72 -7.06
CA TYR A 374 6.66 31.79 -7.58
C TYR A 374 7.41 31.33 -8.84
N LYS A 375 8.03 32.30 -9.53
CA LYS A 375 8.94 32.02 -10.65
C LYS A 375 10.01 33.12 -10.73
N SER A 376 11.22 32.78 -10.31
CA SER A 376 12.38 33.67 -10.36
C SER A 376 13.00 33.74 -11.76
N PRO A 377 13.79 34.79 -12.07
CA PRO A 377 14.61 34.84 -13.29
C PRO A 377 15.61 33.67 -13.34
N LEU A 378 16.03 33.27 -14.54
CA LEU A 378 16.97 32.15 -14.69
C LEU A 378 18.33 32.46 -14.05
N HIS A 379 18.88 31.45 -13.38
CA HIS A 379 20.20 31.43 -12.78
C HIS A 379 21.05 30.41 -13.54
N GLU A 380 21.52 30.80 -14.73
CA GLU A 380 22.13 29.91 -15.74
C GLU A 380 23.35 29.11 -15.26
N ASP A 381 24.03 29.62 -14.22
CA ASP A 381 25.20 29.03 -13.56
C ASP A 381 24.87 28.27 -12.26
N ASP A 382 23.64 28.29 -11.74
CA ASP A 382 23.28 27.56 -10.52
C ASP A 382 22.90 26.10 -10.88
N PHE A 383 23.20 25.15 -9.99
CA PHE A 383 23.05 23.70 -10.21
C PHE A 383 22.34 23.01 -9.05
N ALA A 384 21.63 21.91 -9.33
CA ALA A 384 21.04 21.06 -8.30
C ALA A 384 21.30 19.55 -8.55
N LEU A 385 21.60 18.83 -7.47
CA LEU A 385 21.60 17.37 -7.42
C LEU A 385 20.58 16.94 -6.37
N VAL A 386 19.45 16.41 -6.84
CA VAL A 386 18.27 16.09 -6.03
C VAL A 386 18.05 14.59 -6.09
N ILE A 387 18.08 13.96 -4.92
CA ILE A 387 18.06 12.50 -4.77
C ILE A 387 16.89 12.11 -3.87
N GLY A 388 16.07 11.17 -4.32
CA GLY A 388 14.98 10.60 -3.56
C GLY A 388 14.95 9.08 -3.71
N ILE A 389 14.95 8.36 -2.59
CA ILE A 389 14.95 6.89 -2.61
C ILE A 389 13.93 6.41 -1.60
N GLU A 390 12.74 6.03 -2.07
CA GLU A 390 11.69 5.47 -1.21
C GLU A 390 11.85 3.96 -1.09
N ASN A 391 12.10 3.28 -2.22
CA ASN A 391 12.05 1.83 -2.31
C ASN A 391 13.45 1.20 -2.31
N TYR A 392 13.89 0.71 -1.15
CA TYR A 392 15.15 0.00 -0.97
C TYR A 392 15.02 -1.53 -1.08
N ASN A 393 16.13 -2.20 -1.40
CA ASN A 393 16.19 -3.66 -1.53
C ASN A 393 16.28 -4.40 -0.18
N SER A 394 17.06 -3.90 0.78
CA SER A 394 17.38 -4.61 2.04
C SER A 394 16.83 -3.96 3.32
N ILE A 395 16.42 -2.68 3.26
CA ILE A 395 15.92 -1.88 4.40
C ILE A 395 14.47 -1.40 4.18
N PRO A 396 13.77 -0.94 5.24
CA PRO A 396 12.41 -0.39 5.11
C PRO A 396 12.32 0.75 4.10
N LYS A 397 11.11 1.09 3.68
CA LYS A 397 10.91 2.29 2.85
C LYS A 397 11.33 3.57 3.59
N ALA A 398 11.75 4.58 2.84
CA ALA A 398 11.77 5.97 3.30
C ALA A 398 10.57 6.68 2.68
N ASP A 399 9.41 6.58 3.34
CA ASP A 399 8.12 6.96 2.76
C ASP A 399 8.11 8.42 2.24
N ASN A 400 7.62 8.61 1.02
CA ASN A 400 7.58 9.89 0.28
C ASN A 400 8.92 10.39 -0.26
N ALA A 401 10.06 9.74 -0.05
CA ALA A 401 11.37 10.28 -0.42
C ALA A 401 11.53 10.61 -1.93
N GLU A 402 10.95 9.80 -2.82
CA GLU A 402 10.92 10.07 -4.26
C GLU A 402 9.99 11.24 -4.62
N ARG A 403 8.91 11.43 -3.86
CA ARG A 403 7.96 12.55 -4.00
C ARG A 403 8.51 13.87 -3.44
N ASP A 404 9.24 13.80 -2.33
CA ASP A 404 10.02 14.90 -1.74
C ASP A 404 11.03 15.43 -2.77
N ALA A 405 11.83 14.55 -3.36
CA ALA A 405 12.77 14.89 -4.41
C ALA A 405 12.08 15.54 -5.63
N ALA A 406 10.96 15.00 -6.11
CA ALA A 406 10.21 15.59 -7.22
C ALA A 406 9.65 17.01 -6.91
N ALA A 407 9.20 17.24 -5.67
CA ALA A 407 8.73 18.56 -5.24
C ALA A 407 9.89 19.56 -5.08
N VAL A 408 11.05 19.10 -4.60
CA VAL A 408 12.30 19.90 -4.56
C VAL A 408 12.77 20.28 -5.97
N VAL A 409 12.74 19.36 -6.95
CA VAL A 409 13.03 19.67 -8.37
C VAL A 409 12.14 20.80 -8.87
N THR A 410 10.84 20.74 -8.56
CA THR A 410 9.87 21.77 -8.95
C THR A 410 10.21 23.14 -8.32
N HIS A 411 10.75 23.17 -7.09
CA HIS A 411 11.21 24.41 -6.45
C HIS A 411 12.52 24.94 -7.02
N MET A 412 13.44 24.06 -7.41
CA MET A 412 14.68 24.47 -8.08
C MET A 412 14.38 25.13 -9.44
N GLU A 413 13.46 24.56 -10.21
CA GLU A 413 12.98 25.19 -11.47
C GLU A 413 12.30 26.53 -11.21
N ALA A 414 11.47 26.63 -10.15
CA ALA A 414 10.82 27.88 -9.75
C ALA A 414 11.81 28.95 -9.24
N LEU A 415 12.92 28.55 -8.61
CA LEU A 415 14.04 29.42 -8.24
C LEU A 415 14.91 29.83 -9.45
N GLY A 416 14.58 29.38 -10.66
CA GLY A 416 15.29 29.74 -11.87
C GLY A 416 16.49 28.86 -12.20
N VAL A 417 16.71 27.75 -11.48
CA VAL A 417 17.74 26.76 -11.85
C VAL A 417 17.33 26.09 -13.17
N PRO A 418 18.14 26.16 -14.25
CA PRO A 418 17.78 25.57 -15.53
C PRO A 418 17.57 24.05 -15.42
N ARG A 419 16.53 23.50 -16.05
CA ARG A 419 16.23 22.04 -16.01
C ARG A 419 17.44 21.15 -16.34
N ARG A 420 18.31 21.59 -17.25
CA ARG A 420 19.55 20.92 -17.67
C ARG A 420 20.65 20.89 -16.60
N ASN A 421 20.58 21.81 -15.63
CA ASN A 421 21.45 21.91 -14.46
C ASN A 421 20.86 21.19 -13.23
N ILE A 422 19.69 20.55 -13.35
CA ILE A 422 19.03 19.77 -12.29
C ILE A 422 19.14 18.28 -12.59
N ILE A 423 20.01 17.59 -11.86
CA ILE A 423 20.08 16.14 -11.87
C ILE A 423 19.11 15.61 -10.81
N HIS A 424 18.05 14.95 -11.27
CA HIS A 424 17.10 14.23 -10.43
C HIS A 424 17.42 12.73 -10.50
N LEU A 425 17.68 12.11 -9.34
CA LEU A 425 17.89 10.67 -9.22
C LEU A 425 16.80 10.09 -8.29
N ALA A 426 15.85 9.38 -8.88
CA ALA A 426 14.78 8.70 -8.16
C ALA A 426 14.95 7.17 -8.22
N GLY A 427 14.69 6.46 -7.12
CA GLY A 427 14.67 5.00 -7.06
C GLY A 427 15.93 4.36 -7.67
N PRO A 428 15.82 3.42 -8.63
CA PRO A 428 16.97 2.74 -9.26
C PRO A 428 17.99 3.66 -9.93
N GLN A 429 17.63 4.91 -10.28
CA GLN A 429 18.59 5.87 -10.84
C GLN A 429 19.59 6.38 -9.79
N ALA A 430 19.24 6.31 -8.51
CA ALA A 430 20.01 6.77 -7.37
C ALA A 430 21.00 5.71 -6.85
N SER A 431 21.71 5.04 -7.77
CA SER A 431 22.75 4.06 -7.44
C SER A 431 24.05 4.69 -6.96
N TYR A 432 24.91 3.93 -6.29
CA TYR A 432 26.26 4.34 -5.87
C TYR A 432 27.08 4.86 -7.06
N THR A 433 26.93 4.20 -8.22
CA THR A 433 27.59 4.61 -9.47
C THR A 433 27.08 5.98 -9.95
N SER A 434 25.77 6.25 -9.85
CA SER A 434 25.21 7.57 -10.15
C SER A 434 25.68 8.64 -9.16
N PHE A 435 25.71 8.35 -7.86
CA PHE A 435 26.23 9.28 -6.84
C PHE A 435 27.66 9.70 -7.21
N LYS A 436 28.54 8.71 -7.45
CA LYS A 436 29.92 8.95 -7.86
C LYS A 436 30.00 9.76 -9.16
N LYS A 437 29.23 9.37 -10.18
CA LYS A 437 29.20 10.06 -11.49
C LYS A 437 28.83 11.53 -11.34
N TYR A 438 27.78 11.86 -10.59
CA TYR A 438 27.26 13.22 -10.53
C TYR A 438 28.00 14.10 -9.53
N LEU A 439 28.36 13.58 -8.34
CA LEU A 439 29.15 14.32 -7.34
C LEU A 439 30.61 14.51 -7.73
N GLU A 440 31.27 13.50 -8.30
CA GLU A 440 32.74 13.48 -8.45
C GLU A 440 33.22 13.70 -9.89
N SER A 441 32.30 13.74 -10.87
CA SER A 441 32.65 13.96 -12.28
C SER A 441 31.80 15.04 -12.95
N TRP A 442 30.47 15.04 -12.75
CA TRP A 442 29.60 16.03 -13.40
C TRP A 442 29.66 17.40 -12.71
N LEU A 443 29.43 17.50 -11.39
CA LEU A 443 29.52 18.79 -10.69
C LEU A 443 30.90 19.46 -10.89
N PRO A 444 32.07 18.79 -10.68
CA PRO A 444 33.38 19.41 -10.90
C PRO A 444 33.67 19.89 -12.32
N LYS A 445 32.95 19.37 -13.34
CA LYS A 445 33.11 19.79 -14.75
C LYS A 445 32.24 20.97 -15.16
N ASN A 446 31.15 21.23 -14.44
CA ASN A 446 30.13 22.20 -14.87
C ASN A 446 30.01 23.40 -13.91
N VAL A 447 30.28 23.21 -12.62
CA VAL A 447 30.21 24.24 -11.58
C VAL A 447 31.35 25.25 -11.74
N LYS A 448 31.04 26.54 -11.63
CA LYS A 448 31.98 27.67 -11.73
C LYS A 448 32.07 28.40 -10.39
N SER A 449 32.98 29.38 -10.28
CA SER A 449 33.05 30.27 -9.10
C SER A 449 31.83 31.19 -8.93
N THR A 450 31.02 31.36 -9.97
CA THR A 450 29.74 32.09 -9.94
C THR A 450 28.56 31.22 -9.50
N SER A 451 28.69 29.89 -9.47
CA SER A 451 27.61 28.94 -9.25
C SER A 451 27.21 28.77 -7.77
N ARG A 452 25.91 28.70 -7.48
CA ARG A 452 25.40 27.96 -6.32
C ARG A 452 25.21 26.48 -6.68
N VAL A 453 25.34 25.61 -5.68
CA VAL A 453 25.00 24.19 -5.81
C VAL A 453 24.02 23.81 -4.70
N PHE A 454 22.86 23.26 -5.07
CA PHE A 454 21.89 22.70 -4.13
C PHE A 454 21.97 21.17 -4.15
N PHE A 455 22.39 20.58 -3.03
CA PHE A 455 22.34 19.13 -2.83
C PHE A 455 21.16 18.78 -1.94
N PHE A 456 20.26 17.92 -2.42
CA PHE A 456 19.16 17.38 -1.64
C PHE A 456 19.19 15.86 -1.66
N TYR A 457 18.98 15.26 -0.49
CA TYR A 457 18.81 13.83 -0.33
C TYR A 457 17.65 13.53 0.62
N SER A 458 16.66 12.77 0.15
CA SER A 458 15.67 12.10 0.99
C SER A 458 15.82 10.58 0.84
N GLY A 459 15.86 9.87 1.98
CA GLY A 459 16.18 8.43 2.03
C GLY A 459 16.71 7.97 3.39
N HIS A 460 17.46 6.87 3.40
CA HIS A 460 18.09 6.32 4.62
C HIS A 460 19.56 6.70 4.74
N GLY A 461 19.91 7.28 5.88
CA GLY A 461 21.26 7.32 6.40
C GLY A 461 21.56 6.11 7.29
N ALA A 462 22.81 5.67 7.33
CA ALA A 462 23.25 4.58 8.18
C ALA A 462 24.62 4.89 8.83
N PRO A 463 24.75 4.75 10.16
CA PRO A 463 26.06 4.77 10.81
C PRO A 463 26.71 3.38 10.76
N ASP A 464 28.01 3.34 10.51
CA ASP A 464 28.83 2.17 10.79
C ASP A 464 28.89 1.97 12.32
N PRO A 465 28.39 0.83 12.85
CA PRO A 465 28.31 0.59 14.29
C PRO A 465 29.68 0.43 14.97
N LYS A 466 30.77 0.26 14.20
CA LYS A 466 32.14 0.12 14.72
C LYS A 466 32.87 1.46 14.78
N THR A 467 32.77 2.28 13.73
CA THR A 467 33.55 3.53 13.61
C THR A 467 32.74 4.77 13.97
N GLY A 468 31.41 4.70 13.96
CA GLY A 468 30.53 5.87 14.02
C GLY A 468 30.66 6.78 12.78
N GLU A 469 31.34 6.34 11.71
CA GLU A 469 31.26 7.01 10.42
C GLU A 469 29.88 6.78 9.81
N ALA A 470 29.38 7.76 9.07
CA ALA A 470 28.01 7.76 8.62
C ALA A 470 27.92 7.91 7.10
N PHE A 471 26.92 7.26 6.53
CA PHE A 471 26.78 7.01 5.11
C PHE A 471 25.37 7.37 4.67
N LEU A 472 25.22 7.89 3.46
CA LEU A 472 23.93 7.86 2.75
C LEU A 472 23.83 6.49 2.07
N VAL A 473 22.67 5.84 2.14
CA VAL A 473 22.45 4.56 1.47
C VAL A 473 21.88 4.83 0.06
N PRO A 474 22.61 4.49 -1.02
CA PRO A 474 22.09 4.52 -2.39
C PRO A 474 21.06 3.40 -2.61
N TRP A 475 20.38 3.38 -3.76
CA TRP A 475 19.35 2.37 -4.04
C TRP A 475 19.88 0.93 -4.09
N ASP A 476 21.11 0.76 -4.58
CA ASP A 476 21.89 -0.48 -4.59
C ASP A 476 22.75 -0.67 -3.33
N GLY A 477 22.57 0.17 -2.31
CA GLY A 477 23.28 0.09 -1.03
C GLY A 477 22.72 -0.97 -0.09
N ASP A 478 23.61 -1.68 0.61
CA ASP A 478 23.26 -2.62 1.67
C ASP A 478 23.92 -2.19 3.00
N PRO A 479 23.13 -1.82 4.04
CA PRO A 479 23.67 -1.48 5.35
C PRO A 479 24.39 -2.60 6.10
N ALA A 480 24.38 -3.84 5.61
CA ALA A 480 25.31 -4.87 6.08
C ALA A 480 26.76 -4.64 5.58
N PHE A 481 26.95 -3.90 4.49
CA PHE A 481 28.21 -3.68 3.77
C PHE A 481 28.43 -2.18 3.46
N LEU A 482 28.30 -1.32 4.49
CA LEU A 482 28.35 0.14 4.35
C LEU A 482 29.65 0.67 3.70
N SER A 483 30.80 0.07 4.00
CA SER A 483 32.10 0.48 3.43
C SER A 483 32.16 0.38 1.91
N ASP A 484 31.42 -0.59 1.36
CA ASP A 484 31.57 -1.04 -0.03
C ASP A 484 30.40 -0.57 -0.91
N THR A 485 29.21 -0.41 -0.30
CA THR A 485 27.95 -0.16 -1.01
C THR A 485 27.26 1.16 -0.64
N ALA A 486 27.60 1.78 0.49
CA ALA A 486 27.01 3.05 0.92
C ALA A 486 27.97 4.23 0.71
N PHE A 487 27.43 5.44 0.54
CA PHE A 487 28.23 6.62 0.19
C PHE A 487 28.65 7.39 1.47
N PRO A 488 29.95 7.44 1.83
CA PRO A 488 30.39 8.06 3.08
C PRO A 488 30.10 9.56 3.09
N VAL A 489 29.53 10.09 4.17
CA VAL A 489 29.14 11.51 4.21
C VAL A 489 30.36 12.43 4.39
N LYS A 490 31.46 11.95 4.99
CA LYS A 490 32.75 12.66 4.91
C LYS A 490 33.22 12.83 3.47
N ARG A 491 32.98 11.83 2.60
CA ARG A 491 33.31 11.88 1.17
C ARG A 491 32.37 12.80 0.41
N LEU A 492 31.07 12.80 0.73
CA LEU A 492 30.11 13.79 0.21
C LEU A 492 30.59 15.23 0.46
N TYR A 493 30.87 15.58 1.71
CA TYR A 493 31.30 16.94 2.04
C TYR A 493 32.67 17.28 1.43
N LYS A 494 33.61 16.33 1.35
CA LYS A 494 34.89 16.54 0.65
C LYS A 494 34.69 16.83 -0.84
N SER A 495 33.80 16.10 -1.52
CA SER A 495 33.52 16.32 -2.94
C SER A 495 32.78 17.64 -3.19
N LEU A 496 31.87 18.04 -2.30
CA LEU A 496 31.17 19.33 -2.37
C LEU A 496 32.09 20.52 -2.06
N ALA A 497 32.93 20.43 -1.02
CA ALA A 497 33.89 21.48 -0.64
C ALA A 497 35.01 21.68 -1.67
N ALA A 498 35.26 20.68 -2.53
CA ALA A 498 36.21 20.77 -3.63
C ALA A 498 35.66 21.52 -4.87
N LEU A 499 34.36 21.84 -4.90
CA LEU A 499 33.76 22.58 -6.01
C LEU A 499 34.21 24.06 -5.98
N PRO A 500 34.39 24.70 -7.14
CA PRO A 500 34.78 26.10 -7.20
C PRO A 500 33.65 27.06 -6.78
N ALA A 501 32.43 26.56 -6.58
CA ALA A 501 31.19 27.28 -6.26
C ALA A 501 31.38 28.45 -5.27
N LYS A 502 30.62 29.54 -5.48
CA LYS A 502 30.49 30.60 -4.46
C LYS A 502 29.83 30.06 -3.19
N GLU A 503 28.94 29.08 -3.33
CA GLU A 503 28.07 28.59 -2.27
C GLU A 503 27.59 27.15 -2.56
N VAL A 504 27.47 26.33 -1.53
CA VAL A 504 26.83 25.01 -1.59
C VAL A 504 25.82 24.86 -0.45
N ILE A 505 24.55 24.63 -0.79
CA ILE A 505 23.49 24.33 0.19
C ILE A 505 23.25 22.83 0.18
N VAL A 506 23.19 22.23 1.36
CA VAL A 506 23.00 20.79 1.56
C VAL A 506 21.79 20.59 2.46
N ALA A 507 20.75 19.92 1.96
CA ALA A 507 19.55 19.57 2.71
C ALA A 507 19.41 18.03 2.77
N LEU A 508 19.43 17.47 3.99
CA LEU A 508 19.37 16.03 4.22
C LEU A 508 18.09 15.65 4.99
N ASP A 509 17.08 15.14 4.28
CA ASP A 509 15.92 14.45 4.86
C ASP A 509 16.22 12.95 5.00
N ALA A 510 17.27 12.65 5.76
CA ALA A 510 17.78 11.30 5.96
C ALA A 510 17.33 10.75 7.32
N CYS A 511 16.59 9.65 7.29
CA CYS A 511 16.31 8.85 8.48
C CYS A 511 17.57 8.06 8.87
N PHE A 512 18.05 8.10 10.12
CA PHE A 512 19.05 7.13 10.57
C PHE A 512 18.36 5.84 10.99
N SER A 513 18.45 4.81 10.13
CA SER A 513 17.69 3.58 10.27
C SER A 513 18.21 2.65 11.38
N GLY A 514 18.01 3.03 12.63
CA GLY A 514 17.95 2.10 13.77
C GLY A 514 16.57 1.44 13.80
N ALA A 515 16.39 0.32 13.09
CA ALA A 515 15.08 -0.31 12.98
C ALA A 515 14.54 -0.82 14.33
N GLY A 516 13.32 -0.41 14.70
CA GLY A 516 12.54 -1.07 15.77
C GLY A 516 12.44 -0.34 17.12
N GLY A 517 12.40 1.00 17.16
CA GLY A 517 12.00 1.74 18.36
C GLY A 517 12.99 1.70 19.54
N ARG A 518 14.19 1.16 19.31
CA ARG A 518 15.38 1.45 20.10
C ARG A 518 16.43 2.01 19.15
N SER A 519 16.96 3.18 19.46
CA SER A 519 18.11 3.72 18.75
C SER A 519 19.23 2.68 18.75
N VAL A 520 19.62 2.21 17.57
CA VAL A 520 20.77 1.30 17.39
C VAL A 520 22.07 2.12 17.23
N LEU A 521 22.12 3.30 17.85
CA LEU A 521 23.38 3.76 18.37
C LEU A 521 23.81 2.75 19.44
N ALA A 522 24.83 1.95 19.12
CA ALA A 522 25.65 1.34 20.18
C ALA A 522 26.03 2.46 21.16
N GLN A 523 26.03 2.18 22.46
CA GLN A 523 26.20 3.20 23.50
C GLN A 523 27.53 3.98 23.29
N GLY A 524 27.45 5.18 22.69
CA GLY A 524 28.61 5.99 22.26
C GLY A 524 28.80 6.20 20.75
N ALA A 525 28.01 5.58 19.87
CA ALA A 525 28.03 5.85 18.43
C ALA A 525 27.61 7.31 18.14
N ARG A 526 28.36 7.98 17.26
CA ARG A 526 28.15 9.41 16.97
C ARG A 526 27.26 9.58 15.72
N PRO A 527 26.19 10.38 15.80
CA PRO A 527 25.32 10.65 14.66
C PRO A 527 25.91 11.70 13.72
N LEU A 528 25.24 11.92 12.58
CA LEU A 528 25.74 12.84 11.58
C LEU A 528 25.71 14.30 12.04
N VAL A 529 26.93 14.83 12.16
CA VAL A 529 27.27 16.24 12.35
C VAL A 529 26.84 16.85 13.70
N ASN A 530 27.51 16.39 14.76
CA ASN A 530 27.96 17.31 15.82
C ASN A 530 29.50 17.42 15.93
N LYS A 531 30.22 16.82 14.96
CA LYS A 531 31.58 17.15 14.51
C LYS A 531 32.02 16.21 13.39
N VAL A 532 31.76 16.62 12.14
CA VAL A 532 32.86 16.57 11.17
C VAL A 532 33.79 17.71 11.60
N ASP A 533 35.11 17.53 11.54
CA ASP A 533 36.08 18.62 11.81
C ASP A 533 36.05 19.64 10.66
N ILE A 534 34.93 20.37 10.56
CA ILE A 534 34.72 21.52 9.68
C ILE A 534 35.66 22.66 10.12
N ASP A 535 35.86 22.79 11.44
CA ASP A 535 36.70 23.75 12.20
C ASP A 535 38.16 23.97 11.71
N LYS A 536 38.64 23.30 10.66
CA LYS A 536 40.06 23.33 10.25
C LYS A 536 40.34 23.49 8.76
N SER A 537 39.34 23.68 7.89
CA SER A 537 39.59 23.85 6.45
C SER A 537 38.77 25.00 5.83
N PRO A 538 39.43 26.04 5.28
CA PRO A 538 38.77 27.17 4.60
C PRO A 538 37.87 26.79 3.41
N ALA A 539 37.91 25.54 2.95
CA ALA A 539 37.03 25.04 1.89
C ALA A 539 35.58 24.85 2.36
N PHE A 540 35.32 24.71 3.67
CA PHE A 540 33.98 24.41 4.19
C PHE A 540 33.13 25.65 4.49
N GLY A 541 33.73 26.83 4.65
CA GLY A 541 33.00 28.07 5.00
C GLY A 541 32.05 28.62 3.91
N ARG A 542 31.82 27.85 2.84
CA ARG A 542 30.83 28.08 1.76
C ARG A 542 29.70 27.05 1.77
N ILE A 543 29.69 26.12 2.74
CA ILE A 543 28.66 25.09 2.88
C ILE A 543 27.64 25.52 3.93
N ALA A 544 26.36 25.46 3.57
CA ALA A 544 25.24 25.59 4.49
C ALA A 544 24.51 24.24 4.57
N LEU A 545 24.58 23.58 5.72
CA LEU A 545 23.99 22.25 5.94
C LEU A 545 22.73 22.35 6.80
N LEU A 546 21.62 21.85 6.28
CA LEU A 546 20.37 21.61 6.99
C LEU A 546 20.12 20.09 7.10
N THR A 547 19.85 19.58 8.30
CA THR A 547 19.43 18.18 8.51
C THR A 547 18.04 18.11 9.11
N ALA A 548 17.27 17.09 8.73
CA ALA A 548 15.87 16.94 9.14
C ALA A 548 15.65 16.57 10.61
N ALA A 549 16.64 15.95 11.25
CA ALA A 549 16.60 15.51 12.63
C ALA A 549 17.97 15.68 13.29
N SER A 550 17.97 15.68 14.62
CA SER A 550 19.17 15.67 15.44
C SER A 550 19.61 14.25 15.79
N ALA A 551 20.67 14.19 16.58
CA ALA A 551 21.42 13.02 17.00
C ALA A 551 20.65 11.71 17.26
N ASN A 552 19.49 11.81 17.93
CA ASN A 552 18.80 10.67 18.54
C ASN A 552 17.34 10.55 18.09
N GLU A 553 16.95 11.29 17.05
CA GLU A 553 15.58 11.43 16.58
C GLU A 553 15.38 10.67 15.26
N ILE A 554 14.13 10.30 14.97
CA ILE A 554 13.73 9.60 13.74
C ILE A 554 12.83 10.55 12.96
N THR A 555 13.17 10.83 11.70
CA THR A 555 12.32 11.71 10.88
C THR A 555 10.94 11.07 10.66
N SER A 556 9.91 11.90 10.62
CA SER A 556 8.55 11.46 10.33
C SER A 556 7.95 12.23 9.15
N SER A 557 6.70 11.94 8.81
CA SER A 557 6.00 12.55 7.67
C SER A 557 4.81 13.37 8.15
N VAL A 558 4.25 14.20 7.26
CA VAL A 558 2.93 14.82 7.47
C VAL A 558 1.92 13.99 6.67
N PRO A 559 1.08 13.15 7.31
CA PRO A 559 0.31 12.11 6.63
C PRO A 559 -0.58 12.65 5.49
N ASP A 560 -1.31 13.73 5.74
CA ASP A 560 -2.22 14.34 4.77
C ASP A 560 -1.50 15.13 3.66
N ALA A 561 -0.20 15.42 3.85
CA ALA A 561 0.60 16.15 2.88
C ALA A 561 1.45 15.26 1.97
N TYR A 562 1.64 13.99 2.34
CA TYR A 562 2.51 13.02 1.63
C TYR A 562 3.93 13.55 1.39
N HIS A 563 4.55 14.08 2.45
CA HIS A 563 5.91 14.61 2.43
C HIS A 563 6.62 14.26 3.75
N GLY A 564 7.94 14.09 3.71
CA GLY A 564 8.76 14.11 4.92
C GLY A 564 8.53 15.42 5.69
N MET A 565 8.47 15.39 7.02
CA MET A 565 8.06 16.55 7.82
C MET A 565 9.01 17.73 7.64
N PHE A 566 10.33 17.45 7.59
CA PHE A 566 11.33 18.45 7.26
C PHE A 566 11.13 18.98 5.83
N THR A 567 10.99 18.11 4.83
CA THR A 567 10.76 18.54 3.44
C THR A 567 9.48 19.37 3.29
N TYR A 568 8.37 18.99 3.93
CA TYR A 568 7.11 19.73 3.91
C TYR A 568 7.30 21.20 4.35
N PHE A 569 7.96 21.41 5.48
CA PHE A 569 8.25 22.76 5.97
C PHE A 569 9.37 23.45 5.17
N LEU A 570 10.38 22.74 4.66
CA LEU A 570 11.40 23.30 3.77
C LEU A 570 10.76 23.92 2.52
N LEU A 571 9.84 23.19 1.87
CA LEU A 571 9.13 23.67 0.68
C LEU A 571 8.20 24.85 1.00
N LYS A 572 7.57 24.88 2.18
CA LYS A 572 6.80 26.05 2.64
C LYS A 572 7.68 27.27 2.89
N GLY A 573 8.83 27.07 3.55
CA GLY A 573 9.82 28.12 3.78
C GLY A 573 10.30 28.73 2.46
N LEU A 574 10.65 27.88 1.48
CA LEU A 574 11.01 28.27 0.11
C LEU A 574 9.87 28.99 -0.65
N ASN A 575 8.60 28.70 -0.34
CA ASN A 575 7.44 29.45 -0.86
C ASN A 575 7.25 30.85 -0.21
N GLY A 576 8.16 31.27 0.66
CA GLY A 576 8.16 32.59 1.27
C GLY A 576 7.65 32.64 2.70
N GLU A 577 7.28 31.52 3.32
CA GLU A 577 6.96 31.47 4.75
C GLU A 577 8.22 31.71 5.62
N ALA A 578 9.42 31.48 5.08
CA ALA A 578 10.71 31.69 5.75
C ALA A 578 11.43 33.01 5.38
N LYS A 579 10.68 34.05 5.02
CA LYS A 579 11.26 35.37 4.72
C LYS A 579 11.77 36.07 5.98
N ASP A 580 12.98 36.61 5.89
CA ASP A 580 13.55 37.49 6.90
C ASP A 580 12.82 38.86 6.95
N LYS A 581 13.20 39.71 7.93
CA LYS A 581 12.64 41.06 8.08
C LYS A 581 12.89 41.99 6.88
N SER A 582 13.80 41.62 5.98
CA SER A 582 14.13 42.33 4.75
C SER A 582 13.45 41.72 3.51
N GLY A 583 12.60 40.71 3.69
CA GLY A 583 11.85 40.02 2.63
C GLY A 583 12.63 38.95 1.85
N ASN A 584 13.89 38.66 2.20
CA ASN A 584 14.70 37.62 1.55
C ASN A 584 14.48 36.29 2.25
N ILE A 585 14.57 35.17 1.52
CA ILE A 585 14.79 33.88 2.16
C ILE A 585 16.32 33.72 2.32
N THR A 586 16.76 33.12 3.42
CA THR A 586 18.17 32.85 3.69
C THR A 586 18.30 31.45 4.28
N THR A 587 19.50 30.85 4.27
CA THR A 587 19.76 29.56 4.92
C THR A 587 19.45 29.62 6.42
N GLN A 588 19.75 30.75 7.05
CA GLN A 588 19.41 31.02 8.45
C GLN A 588 17.90 31.21 8.65
N SER A 589 17.23 32.02 7.84
CA SER A 589 15.78 32.25 8.01
C SER A 589 14.94 31.02 7.64
N LEU A 590 15.44 30.15 6.74
CA LEU A 590 14.92 28.79 6.55
C LEU A 590 15.08 27.98 7.83
N PHE A 591 16.24 27.98 8.47
CA PHE A 591 16.44 27.25 9.73
C PHE A 591 15.56 27.79 10.87
N ASP A 592 15.52 29.11 11.05
CA ASP A 592 14.70 29.81 12.06
C ASP A 592 13.21 29.51 11.86
N TYR A 593 12.76 29.32 10.61
CA TYR A 593 11.42 28.86 10.28
C TYR A 593 11.25 27.36 10.55
N LEU A 594 12.18 26.51 10.08
CA LEU A 594 12.10 25.05 10.16
C LEU A 594 12.03 24.54 11.60
N GLY A 595 12.87 25.07 12.49
CA GLY A 595 13.01 24.63 13.88
C GLY A 595 11.67 24.48 14.62
N PRO A 596 10.92 25.58 14.86
CA PRO A 596 9.65 25.51 15.59
C PRO A 596 8.57 24.73 14.84
N HIS A 597 8.47 24.87 13.51
CA HIS A 597 7.39 24.23 12.73
C HIS A 597 7.54 22.69 12.69
N VAL A 598 8.76 22.18 12.50
CA VAL A 598 9.01 20.73 12.55
C VAL A 598 8.83 20.20 13.98
N GLN A 599 9.32 20.90 15.00
CA GLN A 599 9.14 20.47 16.40
C GLN A 599 7.67 20.43 16.84
N ASP A 600 6.88 21.45 16.52
CA ASP A 600 5.47 21.51 16.93
C ASP A 600 4.61 20.45 16.20
N GLU A 601 4.91 20.14 14.94
CA GLU A 601 4.25 19.06 14.21
C GLU A 601 4.70 17.67 14.71
N ALA A 602 5.98 17.48 15.04
CA ALA A 602 6.46 16.26 15.67
C ALA A 602 5.76 16.00 17.01
N ARG A 603 5.62 17.04 17.85
CA ARG A 603 4.93 16.95 19.15
C ARG A 603 3.45 16.55 19.00
N ARG A 604 2.74 17.07 18.00
CA ARG A 604 1.35 16.64 17.68
C ARG A 604 1.26 15.15 17.37
N GLN A 605 2.32 14.58 16.80
CA GLN A 605 2.44 13.16 16.49
C GLN A 605 3.05 12.32 17.63
N ASN A 606 3.22 12.90 18.83
CA ASN A 606 3.90 12.32 19.99
C ASN A 606 5.35 11.86 19.68
N ARG A 607 6.09 12.68 18.92
CA ARG A 607 7.49 12.46 18.52
C ARG A 607 8.33 13.70 18.87
N GLU A 608 9.64 13.51 18.91
CA GLU A 608 10.63 14.60 18.89
C GLU A 608 11.37 14.54 17.55
N GLN A 609 11.46 15.68 16.87
CA GLN A 609 12.23 15.88 15.65
C GLN A 609 12.72 17.33 15.61
N THR A 610 14.03 17.52 15.67
CA THR A 610 14.69 18.82 15.76
C THR A 610 15.63 18.96 14.56
N PRO A 611 15.29 19.81 13.57
CA PRO A 611 16.22 20.13 12.49
C PRO A 611 17.53 20.69 13.04
N THR A 612 18.65 20.46 12.35
CA THR A 612 19.94 21.10 12.69
C THR A 612 20.45 21.95 11.53
N TYR A 613 21.22 22.99 11.88
CA TYR A 613 21.89 23.86 10.91
C TYR A 613 23.37 24.00 11.28
N ASN A 614 24.24 23.84 10.29
CA ASN A 614 25.68 24.06 10.41
C ASN A 614 26.16 24.90 9.23
N SER A 615 26.73 26.08 9.50
CA SER A 615 27.41 26.92 8.51
C SER A 615 28.27 27.98 9.18
N ASP A 616 29.31 28.44 8.48
CA ASP A 616 30.15 29.57 8.91
C ASP A 616 29.61 30.94 8.44
N GLN A 617 28.58 30.97 7.57
CA GLN A 617 28.01 32.21 7.02
C GLN A 617 26.48 32.16 6.84
N THR A 618 25.83 33.32 6.99
CA THR A 618 24.40 33.53 6.68
C THR A 618 24.23 33.75 5.17
N VAL A 619 23.49 32.90 4.44
CA VAL A 619 23.44 33.00 2.96
C VAL A 619 22.05 33.25 2.39
N GLY A 620 21.97 34.13 1.38
CA GLY A 620 20.71 34.60 0.77
C GLY A 620 20.22 33.79 -0.43
N LEU A 621 19.06 33.17 -0.25
CA LEU A 621 18.16 32.61 -1.26
C LEU A 621 17.16 33.69 -1.70
N ARG A 622 17.59 34.61 -2.58
CA ARG A 622 16.74 35.66 -3.12
C ARG A 622 15.83 35.17 -4.25
#